data_AF-A0A0M9EA04-F1
#
_entry.id   AF-A0A0M9EA04-F1
#
_cell.length_a   1.000
_cell.length_b   1.000
_cell.length_c   1.000
_cell.angle_alpha   90.00
_cell.angle_beta   90.00
_cell.angle_gamma   90.00
#
_symmetry.space_group_name_H-M   'P 1'
#
loop_
_entity.id
_entity.type
_entity.pdbx_description
1 polymer ?
#
loop_
_entity_poly.entity_id
_entity_poly.type
_entity_poly.pdbx_seq_one_letter_code
_entity_poly.pdbx_strand_id
1 'polypeptide(L)'
;MKISKSLLPLLNQIGLTIEMDINKLISEGIKSLLLQKQNVLKIDKLCLLSKYGNISKNELENRIQSGEIAEHPAWEDVIFLENIDSELEKLDEYIENISKTT
;
A
#
# COMPACT_ATOMS: atom_id res chain seq x y z
N MET A 1 22.18 4.40 -1.94
CA MET A 1 22.07 4.10 -0.50
C MET A 1 23.24 3.21 -0.09
N LYS A 2 24.09 3.60 0.87
CA LYS A 2 25.16 2.72 1.37
C LYS A 2 24.62 1.92 2.55
N ILE A 3 24.52 0.59 2.41
CA ILE A 3 24.25 -0.29 3.54
C ILE A 3 25.37 -0.06 4.57
N SER A 4 25.01 0.14 5.83
CA SER A 4 25.99 0.29 6.91
C SER A 4 26.97 -0.89 6.87
N LYS A 5 28.27 -0.62 7.03
CA LYS A 5 29.29 -1.69 7.13
C LYS A 5 28.99 -2.70 8.23
N SER A 6 28.22 -2.31 9.26
CA SER A 6 27.78 -3.21 10.32
C SER A 6 26.60 -4.12 9.96
N LEU A 7 25.81 -3.79 8.94
CA LEU A 7 24.59 -4.52 8.57
C LEU A 7 24.85 -5.66 7.58
N LEU A 8 25.87 -5.51 6.72
CA LEU A 8 26.20 -6.49 5.68
C LEU A 8 26.56 -7.89 6.22
N PRO A 9 27.35 -8.04 7.31
CA PRO A 9 27.62 -9.37 7.88
C PRO A 9 26.34 -10.06 8.38
N LEU A 10 25.42 -9.31 8.98
CA LEU A 10 24.15 -9.83 9.46
C LEU A 10 23.25 -10.27 8.31
N LEU A 11 23.14 -9.48 7.24
CA LEU A 11 22.36 -9.85 6.05
C LEU A 11 22.89 -11.13 5.38
N ASN A 12 24.21 -11.31 5.36
CA ASN A 12 24.82 -12.58 4.90
C ASN A 12 24.42 -13.76 5.78
N GLN A 13 24.48 -13.61 7.11
CA GLN A 13 24.09 -14.67 8.04
C GLN A 13 22.60 -15.04 7.91
N ILE A 14 21.73 -14.03 7.79
CA ILE A 14 20.29 -14.25 7.57
C ILE A 14 20.09 -14.97 6.23
N GLY A 15 20.72 -14.48 5.15
CA GLY A 15 20.64 -15.09 3.83
C GLY A 15 21.05 -16.56 3.81
N LEU A 16 22.14 -16.91 4.49
CA LEU A 16 22.54 -18.32 4.67
C LEU A 16 21.51 -19.14 5.46
N THR A 17 20.89 -18.55 6.49
CA THR A 17 19.90 -19.24 7.34
C THR A 17 18.60 -19.55 6.58
N ILE A 18 18.20 -18.68 5.66
CA ILE A 18 16.96 -18.82 4.88
C ILE A 18 17.21 -19.27 3.43
N GLU A 19 18.44 -19.70 3.12
CA GLU A 19 18.87 -20.17 1.81
C GLU A 19 18.59 -19.18 0.66
N MET A 20 18.90 -17.90 0.89
CA MET A 20 18.64 -16.81 -0.06
C MET A 20 19.87 -15.89 -0.20
N ASP A 21 20.23 -15.53 -1.43
CA ASP A 21 21.29 -14.54 -1.65
C ASP A 21 20.86 -13.15 -1.16
N ILE A 22 21.82 -12.28 -0.86
CA ILE A 22 21.53 -10.97 -0.27
C ILE A 22 20.64 -10.12 -1.18
N ASN A 23 20.84 -10.15 -2.50
CA ASN A 23 20.06 -9.30 -3.40
C ASN A 23 18.60 -9.75 -3.40
N LYS A 24 18.37 -11.07 -3.46
CA LYS A 24 17.03 -11.66 -3.37
C LYS A 24 16.40 -11.45 -2.00
N LEU A 25 17.16 -11.56 -0.91
CA LEU A 25 16.69 -11.27 0.45
C LEU A 25 16.21 -9.82 0.57
N ILE A 26 16.98 -8.88 0.04
CA ILE A 26 16.62 -7.45 0.06
C ILE A 26 15.39 -7.21 -0.82
N SER A 27 15.36 -7.73 -2.04
CA SER A 27 14.24 -7.50 -2.96
C SER A 27 12.93 -8.09 -2.44
N GLU A 28 12.94 -9.34 -1.97
CA GLU A 28 11.76 -10.00 -1.40
C GLU A 28 11.36 -9.36 -0.07
N GLY A 29 12.32 -8.94 0.76
CA GLY A 29 12.04 -8.22 2.00
C GLY A 29 11.34 -6.88 1.75
N ILE A 30 11.84 -6.08 0.79
CA ILE A 30 11.19 -4.81 0.41
C ILE A 30 9.83 -5.09 -0.21
N LYS A 31 9.71 -6.06 -1.12
CA LYS A 31 8.44 -6.43 -1.74
C LYS A 31 7.39 -6.85 -0.71
N SER A 32 7.78 -7.68 0.26
CA SER A 32 6.92 -8.11 1.36
C SER A 32 6.42 -6.92 2.19
N LEU A 33 7.30 -5.97 2.52
CA LEU A 33 6.94 -4.75 3.24
C LEU A 33 5.94 -3.88 2.46
N LEU A 34 6.16 -3.70 1.15
CA LEU A 34 5.26 -2.93 0.28
C LEU A 34 3.89 -3.60 0.16
N LEU A 35 3.85 -4.92 -0.01
CA LEU A 35 2.61 -5.70 -0.05
C LEU A 35 1.84 -5.60 1.28
N GLN A 36 2.55 -5.63 2.42
CA GLN A 36 1.93 -5.43 3.73
C GLN A 36 1.30 -4.04 3.84
N LYS A 37 2.01 -2.98 3.46
CA LYS A 37 1.46 -1.61 3.46
C LYS A 37 0.24 -1.53 2.52
N GLN A 38 0.33 -2.13 1.35
CA GLN A 38 -0.77 -2.16 0.38
C GLN A 38 -2.02 -2.83 0.97
N ASN A 39 -1.87 -3.94 1.68
CA ASN A 39 -2.98 -4.64 2.31
C ASN A 39 -3.66 -3.80 3.39
N VAL A 40 -2.88 -3.05 4.20
CA VAL A 40 -3.45 -2.12 5.19
C VAL A 40 -4.31 -1.06 4.51
N LEU A 41 -3.79 -0.40 3.47
CA LEU A 41 -4.54 0.62 2.73
C LEU A 41 -5.81 0.06 2.06
N LYS A 42 -5.75 -1.16 1.51
CA LYS A 42 -6.92 -1.84 0.96
C LYS A 42 -7.99 -2.11 2.02
N ILE A 43 -7.57 -2.51 3.23
CA ILE A 43 -8.49 -2.69 4.36
C ILE A 43 -9.09 -1.34 4.79
N ASP A 44 -8.27 -0.29 4.92
CA ASP A 44 -8.74 1.05 5.29
C ASP A 44 -9.78 1.56 4.28
N LYS A 45 -9.53 1.36 2.98
CA LYS A 45 -10.48 1.68 1.90
C LYS A 45 -11.81 0.93 2.07
N LEU A 46 -11.75 -0.38 2.31
CA LEU A 46 -12.95 -1.20 2.50
C LEU A 46 -13.72 -0.78 3.76
N CYS A 47 -13.04 -0.58 4.88
CA CYS A 47 -13.64 -0.09 6.12
C CYS A 47 -14.32 1.26 5.91
N LEU A 48 -13.69 2.17 5.16
CA LEU A 48 -14.27 3.47 4.88
C LEU A 48 -15.52 3.38 3.99
N LEU A 49 -15.46 2.63 2.89
CA LEU A 49 -16.62 2.44 2.00
C LEU A 49 -17.76 1.68 2.69
N SER A 50 -17.45 0.82 3.67
CA SER A 50 -18.47 0.12 4.46
C SER A 50 -19.38 1.06 5.25
N LYS A 51 -18.89 2.24 5.66
CA LYS A 51 -19.71 3.29 6.29
C LYS A 51 -20.86 3.75 5.39
N TYR A 52 -20.69 3.61 4.07
CA TYR A 52 -21.61 4.08 3.03
C TYR A 52 -22.34 2.94 2.32
N GLY A 53 -22.32 1.73 2.88
CA GLY A 53 -22.98 0.56 2.30
C GLY A 53 -22.16 -0.17 1.23
N ASN A 54 -20.83 -0.06 1.27
CA ASN A 54 -19.90 -0.69 0.32
C ASN A 54 -20.08 -0.21 -1.13
N ILE A 55 -20.53 1.04 -1.30
CA ILE A 55 -20.60 1.70 -2.60
C ILE A 55 -19.20 2.07 -3.11
N SER A 56 -19.08 2.40 -4.39
CA SER A 56 -17.82 2.91 -4.94
C SER A 56 -17.55 4.36 -4.51
N LYS A 57 -16.29 4.82 -4.61
CA LYS A 57 -15.94 6.24 -4.38
C LYS A 57 -16.75 7.18 -5.27
N ASN A 58 -16.84 6.88 -6.57
CA ASN A 58 -17.63 7.69 -7.52
C ASN A 58 -19.13 7.71 -7.15
N GLU A 59 -19.66 6.59 -6.65
CA GLU A 59 -21.04 6.54 -6.19
C GLU A 59 -21.24 7.35 -4.91
N LEU A 60 -20.27 7.33 -3.98
CA LEU A 60 -20.27 8.20 -2.81
C LEU A 60 -20.29 9.67 -3.22
N GLU A 61 -19.42 10.10 -4.13
CA GLU A 61 -19.39 11.47 -4.67
C GLU A 61 -20.74 11.87 -5.28
N ASN A 62 -21.33 11.01 -6.11
CA ASN A 62 -22.63 11.26 -6.73
C ASN A 62 -23.75 11.43 -5.69
N ARG A 63 -23.76 10.61 -4.64
CA ARG A 63 -24.77 10.66 -3.58
C ARG A 63 -24.60 11.86 -2.65
N ILE A 64 -23.37 12.35 -2.48
CA ILE A 64 -23.11 13.62 -1.80
C ILE A 64 -23.66 14.77 -2.67
N GLN A 65 -23.33 14.79 -3.97
CA GLN A 65 -23.78 15.82 -4.90
C GLN A 65 -25.30 15.87 -5.09
N SER A 66 -25.99 14.72 -5.04
CA SER A 66 -27.46 14.66 -5.12
C SER A 66 -28.16 15.06 -3.82
N GLY A 67 -27.41 15.26 -2.73
CA GLY A 67 -27.94 15.58 -1.41
C GLY A 67 -28.49 14.36 -0.66
N GLU A 68 -28.28 13.13 -1.16
CA GLU A 68 -28.65 11.90 -0.46
C GLU A 68 -27.77 11.62 0.77
N ILE A 69 -26.50 12.04 0.72
CA ILE A 69 -25.54 11.96 1.83
C ILE A 69 -25.14 13.38 2.23
N ALA A 70 -25.07 13.64 3.53
CA ALA A 70 -24.63 14.92 4.05
C ALA A 70 -23.19 15.23 3.60
N GLU A 71 -22.97 16.43 3.04
CA GLU A 71 -21.67 16.86 2.50
C GLU A 71 -20.53 16.75 3.52
N HIS A 72 -20.78 17.20 4.75
CA HIS A 72 -19.85 17.03 5.85
C HIS A 72 -20.34 15.95 6.82
N PRO A 73 -19.49 14.98 7.20
CA PRO A 73 -18.06 14.85 6.90
C PRO A 73 -17.72 14.07 5.59
N ALA A 74 -18.71 13.75 4.74
CA ALA A 74 -18.53 12.79 3.65
C ALA A 74 -17.48 13.20 2.59
N TRP A 75 -17.32 14.50 2.30
CA TRP A 75 -16.25 14.97 1.41
C TRP A 75 -14.84 14.71 1.96
N GLU A 76 -14.65 14.72 3.28
CA GLU A 76 -13.35 14.38 3.89
C GLU A 76 -13.02 12.90 3.69
N ASP A 77 -14.04 12.05 3.77
CA ASP A 77 -13.91 10.62 3.49
C ASP A 77 -13.60 10.38 2.00
N VAL A 78 -14.19 11.15 1.06
CA VAL A 78 -13.82 11.10 -0.37
C VAL A 78 -12.35 11.47 -0.58
N ILE A 79 -11.89 12.59 0.01
CA ILE A 79 -10.49 13.02 -0.07
C ILE A 79 -9.56 11.93 0.50
N PHE A 80 -9.96 11.29 1.60
CA PHE A 80 -9.19 10.18 2.16
C PHE A 80 -9.11 8.97 1.21
N LEU A 81 -10.21 8.63 0.53
CA LEU A 81 -10.22 7.58 -0.51
C LEU A 81 -9.31 7.92 -1.69
N GLU A 82 -9.29 9.18 -2.14
CA GLU A 82 -8.37 9.64 -3.20
C GLU A 82 -6.90 9.50 -2.80
N ASN A 83 -6.58 9.85 -1.55
CA ASN A 83 -5.22 9.67 -1.02
C ASN A 83 -4.84 8.19 -0.97
N ILE A 84 -5.75 7.31 -0.54
CA ILE A 84 -5.51 5.87 -0.57
C ILE A 84 -5.27 5.40 -2.02
N ASP A 85 -6.10 5.81 -2.98
CA ASP A 85 -5.94 5.43 -4.39
C ASP A 85 -4.54 5.84 -4.92
N SER A 86 -4.12 7.08 -4.67
CA SER A 86 -2.81 7.57 -5.09
C SER A 86 -1.65 6.84 -4.41
N GLU A 87 -1.77 6.50 -3.12
CA GLU A 87 -0.75 5.70 -2.43
C GLU A 87 -0.68 4.27 -2.98
N LEU A 88 -1.82 3.64 -3.27
CA LEU A 88 -1.88 2.30 -3.85
C LEU A 88 -1.21 2.25 -5.22
N GLU A 89 -1.47 3.23 -6.09
CA GLU A 89 -0.83 3.32 -7.42
C GLU A 89 0.70 3.38 -7.31
N LYS A 90 1.24 4.17 -6.38
CA LYS A 90 2.69 4.26 -6.14
C LYS A 90 3.27 2.94 -5.64
N LEU A 91 2.56 2.25 -4.75
CA LEU A 91 2.99 0.95 -4.22
C LEU A 91 2.99 -0.12 -5.32
N ASP A 92 1.97 -0.13 -6.18
CA ASP A 92 1.89 -1.04 -7.33
C ASP A 92 3.08 -0.82 -8.28
N GLU A 93 3.41 0.44 -8.60
CA GLU A 93 4.58 0.77 -9.42
C GLU A 93 5.88 0.23 -8.80
N TYR A 94 6.09 0.43 -7.50
CA TYR A 94 7.29 -0.07 -6.82
C TYR A 94 7.36 -1.60 -6.80
N ILE A 95 6.24 -2.29 -6.53
CA ILE A 95 6.18 -3.76 -6.52
C ILE A 95 6.45 -4.32 -7.92
N GLU A 96 5.90 -3.69 -8.96
CA GLU A 96 6.12 -4.08 -10.35
C GLU A 96 7.60 -3.90 -10.74
N ASN A 97 8.19 -2.76 -10.39
CA ASN A 97 9.61 -2.48 -10.68
C ASN A 97 10.57 -3.45 -9.98
N ILE A 98 10.29 -3.80 -8.71
CA ILE A 98 11.07 -4.84 -8.02
C ILE A 98 10.94 -6.17 -8.74
N SER A 99 9.72 -6.56 -9.12
CA SER A 99 9.45 -7.85 -9.78
C SER A 99 10.05 -7.96 -11.19
N LYS A 100 10.30 -6.84 -11.88
CA LYS A 100 10.99 -6.80 -13.18
C LYS A 100 12.51 -6.83 -13.07
N THR A 101 13.06 -6.49 -11.90
CA THR A 101 14.51 -6.33 -11.69
C THR A 101 15.17 -7.60 -11.14
N THR A 102 14.38 -8.49 -10.52
CA THR A 102 14.76 -9.86 -10.10
C THR A 102 14.38 -10.90 -11.14
#